data_AF-A0A7S4JQX5-F1
#
_entry.id   AF-A0A7S4JQX5-F1
#
_cell.length_a   1.000
_cell.length_b   1.000
_cell.length_c   1.000
_cell.angle_alpha   90.00
_cell.angle_beta   90.00
_cell.angle_gamma   90.00
#
_symmetry.space_group_name_H-M   'P 1'
#
loop_
_entity.id
_entity.type
_entity.pdbx_description
1 polymer ?
#
loop_
_entity_poly.entity_id
_entity_poly.type
_entity_poly.pdbx_seq_one_letter_code
_entity_poly.pdbx_strand_id
1 'polypeptide(L)'
;MRLNLGLQDRLELMGSTEQPELALAAMDIFAYPTTGESVGWVVLEAMAMELPVISTAVGAVPSFVRHGENGFLMEKVQDEEILASLIGLACYAVDVVVDLGHVRGVG
;
A
#
# COMPACT_ATOMS: atom_id res chain seq x y z
N MET A 1 19.86 -13.48 -15.89
CA MET A 1 20.47 -12.15 -15.70
C MET A 1 19.89 -11.58 -14.41
N ARG A 2 20.71 -11.28 -13.39
CA ARG A 2 20.23 -10.59 -12.17
C ARG A 2 20.45 -9.09 -12.39
N LEU A 3 19.39 -8.29 -12.36
CA LEU A 3 19.51 -6.83 -12.36
C LEU A 3 20.14 -6.40 -11.02
N ASN A 4 21.11 -5.49 -11.08
CA ASN A 4 21.65 -4.82 -9.90
C ASN A 4 21.29 -3.33 -10.00
N LEU A 5 20.40 -2.88 -9.13
CA LEU A 5 19.88 -1.50 -9.10
C LEU A 5 20.66 -0.57 -8.16
N GLY A 6 21.69 -1.07 -7.45
CA GLY A 6 22.49 -0.25 -6.52
C GLY A 6 21.74 0.22 -5.27
N LEU A 7 20.65 -0.45 -4.90
CA LEU A 7 19.77 -0.05 -3.79
C LEU A 7 20.10 -0.75 -2.45
N GLN A 8 21.23 -1.44 -2.36
CA GLN A 8 21.54 -2.29 -1.19
C GLN A 8 21.57 -1.49 0.12
N ASP A 9 22.10 -0.27 0.09
CA ASP A 9 22.18 0.61 1.26
C ASP A 9 20.86 1.31 1.60
N ARG A 10 19.80 1.07 0.81
CA ARG A 10 18.45 1.63 0.98
C ARG A 10 17.36 0.57 1.08
N LEU A 11 17.75 -0.70 1.18
CA LEU A 11 16.83 -1.84 1.23
C LEU A 11 17.03 -2.58 2.54
N GLU A 12 15.99 -2.60 3.37
CA GLU A 12 15.95 -3.42 4.57
C GLU A 12 15.03 -4.63 4.34
N LEU A 13 15.60 -5.84 4.36
CA LEU A 13 14.86 -7.09 4.23
C LEU A 13 14.60 -7.67 5.61
N MET A 14 13.48 -7.29 6.21
CA MET A 14 13.11 -7.60 7.59
C MET A 14 12.70 -9.07 7.83
N GLY A 15 12.41 -9.83 6.77
CA GLY A 15 11.86 -11.18 6.89
C GLY A 15 10.41 -11.17 7.40
N SER A 16 9.99 -12.28 8.01
CA SER A 16 8.65 -12.44 8.61
C SER A 16 8.63 -11.98 10.07
N THR A 17 7.53 -11.37 10.50
CA THR A 17 7.31 -10.92 11.88
C THR A 17 5.92 -11.33 12.36
N GLU A 18 5.78 -11.57 13.66
CA GLU A 18 4.48 -11.73 14.34
C GLU A 18 3.90 -10.38 14.79
N GLN A 19 4.66 -9.28 14.63
CA GLN A 19 4.29 -7.92 15.02
C GLN A 19 4.35 -6.97 13.81
N PRO A 20 3.48 -7.17 12.79
CA PRO A 20 3.48 -6.33 11.58
C PRO A 20 3.21 -4.85 11.88
N GLU A 21 2.47 -4.54 12.95
CA GLU A 21 2.16 -3.18 13.38
C GLU A 21 3.41 -2.35 13.70
N LEU A 22 4.49 -2.99 14.20
CA LEU A 22 5.75 -2.29 14.47
C LEU A 22 6.47 -1.92 13.17
N ALA A 23 6.36 -2.76 12.13
CA ALA A 23 6.91 -2.45 10.82
C ALA A 23 6.09 -1.34 10.15
N LEU A 24 4.76 -1.42 10.21
CA LEU A 24 3.86 -0.38 9.68
C LEU A 24 4.07 0.96 10.38
N ALA A 25 4.25 0.99 11.69
CA ALA A 25 4.49 2.21 12.45
C ALA A 25 5.80 2.93 12.08
N ALA A 26 6.74 2.24 11.44
CA ALA A 26 7.99 2.80 10.96
C ALA A 26 7.93 3.31 9.51
N MET A 27 6.78 3.17 8.83
CA MET A 27 6.59 3.56 7.44
C MET A 27 5.93 4.94 7.33
N ASP A 28 6.29 5.68 6.29
CA ASP A 28 5.55 6.88 5.87
C ASP A 28 4.48 6.56 4.81
N ILE A 29 4.69 5.49 4.02
CA ILE A 29 3.83 5.09 2.89
C ILE A 29 3.81 3.56 2.83
N PHE A 30 2.63 2.98 2.58
CA PHE A 30 2.47 1.55 2.34
C PHE A 30 2.14 1.27 0.87
N ALA A 31 3.09 0.67 0.15
CA ALA A 31 2.89 0.25 -1.24
C ALA A 31 2.76 -1.27 -1.34
N TYR A 32 1.58 -1.74 -1.76
CA TYR A 32 1.29 -3.16 -1.98
C TYR A 32 0.61 -3.40 -3.34
N PRO A 33 1.33 -3.23 -4.46
CA PRO A 33 0.87 -3.70 -5.76
C PRO A 33 0.87 -5.24 -5.77
N THR A 34 -0.27 -5.86 -6.09
CA THR A 34 -0.40 -7.33 -6.12
C THR A 34 -1.29 -7.81 -7.27
N THR A 35 -1.07 -9.03 -7.76
CA THR A 35 -2.01 -9.68 -8.69
C THR A 35 -3.09 -10.50 -7.99
N GLY A 36 -2.94 -10.71 -6.68
CA GLY A 36 -3.77 -11.63 -5.94
C GLY A 36 -3.95 -11.15 -4.52
N GLU A 37 -5.18 -10.79 -4.21
CA GLU A 37 -5.64 -10.58 -2.85
C GLU A 37 -7.13 -10.89 -2.76
N SER A 38 -7.59 -11.49 -1.66
CA SER A 38 -9.01 -11.80 -1.47
C SER A 38 -9.70 -10.68 -0.70
N VAL A 39 -9.22 -10.38 0.51
CA VAL A 39 -9.85 -9.44 1.44
C VAL A 39 -9.07 -8.13 1.56
N GLY A 40 -7.75 -8.18 1.53
CA GLY A 40 -6.87 -7.02 1.68
C GLY A 40 -6.59 -6.69 3.13
N TRP A 41 -6.40 -7.69 3.99
CA TRP A 41 -6.14 -7.48 5.42
C TRP A 41 -4.93 -6.58 5.68
N VAL A 42 -3.82 -6.83 4.99
CA VAL A 42 -2.62 -5.99 5.14
C VAL A 42 -2.86 -4.55 4.69
N VAL A 43 -3.77 -4.33 3.73
CA VAL A 43 -4.17 -2.98 3.31
C VAL A 43 -5.02 -2.32 4.39
N LEU A 44 -5.98 -3.04 4.96
CA LEU A 44 -6.81 -2.54 6.06
C LEU A 44 -5.97 -2.23 7.31
N GLU A 45 -4.98 -3.06 7.62
CA GLU A 45 -4.02 -2.83 8.72
C GLU A 45 -3.21 -1.55 8.46
N ALA A 46 -2.66 -1.37 7.25
CA ALA A 46 -1.96 -0.14 6.89
C ALA A 46 -2.86 1.10 6.98
N MET A 47 -4.11 1.00 6.51
CA MET A 47 -5.09 2.08 6.64
C MET A 47 -5.45 2.37 8.11
N ALA A 48 -5.56 1.35 8.95
CA ALA A 48 -5.81 1.52 10.39
C ALA A 48 -4.63 2.20 11.12
N MET A 49 -3.42 2.07 10.56
CA MET A 49 -2.22 2.79 10.99
C MET A 49 -2.11 4.19 10.35
N GLU A 50 -3.17 4.66 9.68
CA GLU A 50 -3.24 5.96 9.00
C GLU A 50 -2.17 6.14 7.90
N LEU A 51 -1.66 5.04 7.34
CA LEU A 51 -0.68 5.10 6.26
C LEU A 51 -1.34 5.41 4.92
N PRO A 52 -0.79 6.34 4.12
CA PRO A 52 -1.12 6.44 2.71
C PRO A 52 -0.88 5.10 2.02
N VAL A 53 -1.94 4.52 1.44
CA VAL A 53 -1.86 3.24 0.73
C VAL A 53 -1.81 3.45 -0.78
N ILE A 54 -0.91 2.69 -1.43
CA ILE A 54 -0.91 2.46 -2.87
C ILE A 54 -1.08 0.95 -3.11
N SER A 55 -2.13 0.55 -3.80
CA SER A 55 -2.37 -0.86 -4.13
C SER A 55 -2.96 -1.02 -5.53
N THR A 56 -3.25 -2.25 -5.91
CA THR A 56 -3.92 -2.61 -7.16
C THR A 56 -5.41 -2.85 -6.92
N ALA A 57 -6.25 -2.54 -7.90
CA ALA A 57 -7.70 -2.73 -7.79
C ALA A 57 -8.13 -4.21 -7.94
N VAL A 58 -7.75 -5.07 -6.99
CA VAL A 58 -8.03 -6.52 -6.98
C VAL A 58 -8.72 -6.96 -5.70
N GLY A 59 -9.47 -8.06 -5.76
CA GLY A 59 -10.19 -8.59 -4.60
C GLY A 59 -11.18 -7.60 -4.01
N ALA A 60 -11.25 -7.55 -2.68
CA ALA A 60 -12.09 -6.58 -1.96
C ALA A 60 -11.46 -5.19 -1.81
N VAL A 61 -10.20 -4.97 -2.21
CA VAL A 61 -9.50 -3.68 -2.02
C VAL A 61 -10.30 -2.47 -2.55
N PRO A 62 -10.91 -2.50 -3.75
CA PRO A 62 -11.71 -1.39 -4.26
C PRO A 62 -13.00 -1.09 -3.47
N SER A 63 -13.40 -1.97 -2.54
CA SER A 63 -14.59 -1.76 -1.72
C SER A 63 -14.35 -0.82 -0.53
N PHE A 64 -13.08 -0.63 -0.13
CA PHE A 64 -12.69 0.24 0.99
C PHE A 64 -11.58 1.24 0.64
N VAL A 65 -10.81 1.02 -0.43
CA VAL A 65 -9.91 2.04 -1.00
C VAL A 65 -10.62 2.76 -2.15
N ARG A 66 -10.82 4.06 -2.00
CA ARG A 66 -11.34 4.99 -3.00
C ARG A 66 -10.18 5.79 -3.58
N HIS A 67 -9.88 5.54 -4.84
CA HIS A 67 -8.75 6.13 -5.53
C HIS A 67 -8.77 7.67 -5.48
N GLY A 68 -7.68 8.25 -4.98
CA GLY A 68 -7.52 9.71 -4.86
C GLY A 68 -8.22 10.33 -3.65
N GLU A 69 -8.97 9.55 -2.87
CA GLU A 69 -9.68 10.02 -1.67
C GLU A 69 -8.98 9.55 -0.39
N ASN A 70 -8.91 8.23 -0.17
CA ASN A 70 -8.31 7.62 1.03
C ASN A 70 -7.16 6.64 0.70
N GLY A 71 -6.69 6.67 -0.55
CA GLY A 71 -5.58 5.85 -1.05
C GLY A 71 -5.51 5.89 -2.57
N PHE A 72 -4.55 5.17 -3.15
CA PHE A 72 -4.35 5.12 -4.59
C PHE A 72 -4.45 3.70 -5.12
N LEU A 73 -5.15 3.54 -6.26
CA LEU A 73 -5.32 2.28 -6.93
C LEU A 73 -4.66 2.30 -8.30
N MET A 74 -3.93 1.24 -8.60
CA MET A 74 -3.30 0.97 -9.88
C MET A 74 -4.08 -0.10 -10.64
N GLU A 75 -4.14 0.03 -11.97
CA GLU A 75 -4.77 -0.98 -12.83
C GLU A 75 -3.87 -2.19 -13.07
N LYS A 76 -2.56 -1.98 -13.19
CA LYS A 76 -1.57 -3.02 -13.52
C LYS A 76 -0.45 -3.00 -12.51
N VAL A 77 -0.17 -4.15 -11.91
CA VAL A 77 0.92 -4.32 -10.94
C VAL A 77 2.32 -4.03 -11.53
N GLN A 78 2.47 -4.17 -12.85
CA GLN A 78 3.74 -4.01 -13.57
C GLN A 78 4.02 -2.55 -13.97
N ASP A 79 3.11 -1.62 -13.67
CA ASP A 79 3.24 -0.23 -14.10
C ASP A 79 4.16 0.55 -13.13
N GLU A 80 5.46 0.35 -13.31
CA GLU A 80 6.51 0.94 -12.46
C GLU A 80 6.48 2.48 -12.49
N GLU A 81 6.13 3.08 -13.63
CA GLU A 81 6.06 4.53 -13.81
C GLU A 81 4.90 5.13 -13.01
N ILE A 82 3.72 4.49 -13.05
CA ILE A 82 2.59 4.89 -12.22
C ILE A 82 2.93 4.68 -10.74
N LEU A 83 3.51 3.54 -10.36
CA LEU A 83 3.87 3.27 -8.97
C LEU A 83 4.80 4.35 -8.41
N ALA A 84 5.87 4.68 -9.14
CA ALA A 84 6.82 5.71 -8.74
C ALA A 84 6.16 7.09 -8.62
N SER A 85 5.26 7.42 -9.55
CA SER A 85 4.52 8.69 -9.54
C SER A 85 3.59 8.79 -8.34
N LEU A 86 2.89 7.72 -7.98
CA LEU A 86 2.00 7.66 -6.83
C LEU A 86 2.77 7.71 -5.50
N ILE A 87 3.92 7.03 -5.39
CA ILE A 87 4.80 7.15 -4.21
C ILE A 87 5.28 8.59 -4.08
N GLY A 88 5.74 9.19 -5.18
CA GLY A 88 6.15 10.59 -5.20
C GLY A 88 5.02 11.52 -4.74
N LEU A 89 3.80 11.34 -5.24
CA LEU A 89 2.64 12.12 -4.81
C LEU A 89 2.35 11.94 -3.32
N ALA A 90 2.34 10.71 -2.82
CA ALA A 90 2.10 10.41 -1.41
C ALA A 90 3.16 11.00 -0.47
N CYS A 91 4.41 11.18 -0.92
CA CYS A 91 5.44 11.89 -0.15
C CYS A 91 5.15 13.39 0.03
N TYR A 92 4.39 14.02 -0.86
CA TYR A 92 4.12 15.47 -0.84
C TYR A 92 2.67 15.81 -0.44
N ALA A 93 1.73 14.88 -0.61
CA ALA A 93 0.33 15.06 -0.27
C ALA A 93 0.09 14.64 1.19
N VAL A 94 0.31 15.58 2.11
CA VAL A 94 0.12 15.39 3.57
C VAL A 94 -1.36 15.23 3.97
N ASP A 95 -2.29 15.44 3.04
CA ASP A 95 -3.73 15.51 3.31
C ASP A 95 -4.56 14.33 2.76
N VAL A 96 -3.93 13.19 2.41
CA VAL A 96 -4.71 11.98 2.09
C VAL A 96 -5.41 11.51 3.36
N VAL A 97 -6.73 11.69 3.42
CA VAL A 97 -7.52 11.30 4.59
C VAL A 97 -7.65 9.77 4.57
N VAL A 98 -6.84 9.11 5.38
CA VAL A 98 -6.94 7.66 5.57
C VAL A 98 -8.13 7.37 6.47
N ASP A 99 -9.29 7.23 5.83
CA ASP A 99 -10.53 6.80 6.46
C ASP A 99 -10.89 5.40 5.96
N LEU A 100 -11.05 4.45 6.89
CA LEU A 100 -11.49 3.09 6.58
C LEU A 100 -12.92 3.06 5.99
N GLY A 101 -13.72 4.10 6.21
CA GLY A 101 -15.15 4.08 5.92
C GLY A 101 -15.86 2.93 6.66
N HIS A 102 -17.18 2.82 6.53
CA HIS A 102 -17.88 1.65 7.03
C HIS A 102 -17.56 0.43 6.14
N VAL A 103 -16.52 -0.33 6.47
CA VAL A 103 -16.28 -1.65 5.88
C VAL A 103 -17.46 -2.53 6.29
N ARG A 104 -18.43 -2.72 5.38
CA ARG A 104 -19.54 -3.65 5.62
C ARG A 104 -18.93 -5.04 5.77
N GLY A 105 -19.04 -5.59 6.98
CA GLY A 105 -18.46 -6.88 7.35
C GLY A 105 -18.74 -7.93 6.28
N VAL A 106 -17.67 -8.59 5.84
CA VAL A 106 -17.75 -9.75 4.96
C VAL A 106 -18.29 -10.89 5.81
N GLY A 107 -19.62 -11.09 5.78
CA GLY A 107 -20.31 -12.21 6.38
C GLY A 107 -20.34 -13.43 5.47
#